data_AF-A0A133V7A1-F1
#
_entry.id   AF-A0A133V7A1-F1
#
_cell.length_a   1.000
_cell.length_b   1.000
_cell.length_c   1.000
_cell.angle_alpha   90.00
_cell.angle_beta   90.00
_cell.angle_gamma   90.00
#
_symmetry.space_group_name_H-M   'P 1'
#
loop_
_entity.id
_entity.type
_entity.pdbx_description
1 polymer ?
#
loop_
_entity_poly.entity_id
_entity_poly.type
_entity_poly.pdbx_seq_one_letter_code
_entity_poly.pdbx_strand_id
1 'polypeptide(L)'
;MVKKWLENEGLIVKSNPKALRNVGKDVPESLIQDFNEGMGVISASYMFKEKSCKVPCDQPSNFCPTTGRPKMGPMHQILTFATHNKSTASKVLISRMLGKEAGCFRGPGLTSFLSDAKRIKTPYSIAIGTACSCHGILNLFSIRS
;
A
#
# COMPACT_ATOMS: atom_id res chain seq x y z
N MET A 1 -5.84 1.32 10.76
CA MET A 1 -7.15 0.65 10.63
C MET A 1 -7.03 -0.87 10.64
N VAL A 2 -6.40 -1.51 9.64
CA VAL A 2 -6.34 -2.99 9.54
C VAL A 2 -5.68 -3.66 10.75
N LYS A 3 -4.54 -3.14 11.21
CA LYS A 3 -3.86 -3.61 12.43
C LYS A 3 -4.81 -3.67 13.63
N LYS A 4 -5.45 -2.55 13.97
CA LYS A 4 -6.42 -2.45 15.07
C LYS A 4 -7.59 -3.41 14.91
N TRP A 5 -8.09 -3.60 13.69
CA TRP A 5 -9.18 -4.55 13.44
C TRP A 5 -8.75 -6.00 13.73
N LEU A 6 -7.57 -6.41 13.26
CA LEU A 6 -7.03 -7.75 13.55
C LEU A 6 -6.73 -7.95 15.04
N GLU A 7 -6.23 -6.91 15.71
CA GLU A 7 -5.99 -6.93 17.17
C GLU A 7 -7.31 -7.09 17.95
N ASN A 8 -8.39 -6.43 17.51
CA ASN A 8 -9.73 -6.60 18.09
C ASN A 8 -10.30 -8.02 17.90
N GLU A 9 -9.77 -8.79 16.94
CA GLU A 9 -10.10 -10.20 16.72
C GLU A 9 -9.23 -11.15 17.55
N GLY A 10 -8.45 -10.61 18.50
CA GLY A 10 -7.58 -11.38 19.40
C GLY A 10 -6.25 -11.79 18.78
N LEU A 11 -5.88 -11.26 17.61
CA LEU A 11 -4.62 -11.59 16.94
C LEU A 11 -3.49 -10.65 17.36
N ILE A 12 -2.29 -11.19 17.51
CA ILE A 12 -1.07 -10.40 17.73
C ILE A 12 -0.53 -9.94 16.38
N VAL A 13 -0.53 -8.63 16.15
CA VAL A 13 -0.07 -8.02 14.89
C VAL A 13 1.23 -7.24 15.12
N LYS A 14 2.32 -7.67 14.48
CA LYS A 14 3.63 -7.00 14.53
C LYS A 14 4.05 -6.54 13.14
N SER A 15 4.87 -5.50 13.05
CA SER A 15 5.53 -5.15 11.79
C SER A 15 6.38 -6.33 11.30
N ASN A 16 6.53 -6.46 9.98
CA ASN A 16 7.33 -7.51 9.36
C ASN A 16 8.50 -6.90 8.55
N PRO A 17 9.62 -6.53 9.20
CA PRO A 17 10.76 -5.91 8.53
C PRO A 17 11.36 -6.75 7.40
N LYS A 18 11.37 -8.08 7.56
CA LYS A 18 11.88 -9.00 6.53
C LYS A 18 11.04 -8.92 5.26
N ALA A 19 9.71 -9.02 5.38
CA ALA A 19 8.83 -8.87 4.24
C ALA A 19 8.90 -7.45 3.66
N LEU A 20 9.01 -6.42 4.53
CA LEU A 20 9.12 -5.02 4.10
C LEU A 20 10.33 -4.81 3.20
N ARG A 21 11.51 -5.29 3.61
CA ARG A 21 12.74 -5.25 2.80
C ARG A 21 12.60 -6.00 1.49
N ASN A 22 11.98 -7.18 1.51
CA ASN A 22 11.76 -7.95 0.29
C ASN A 22 10.84 -7.21 -0.69
N VAL A 23 9.76 -6.59 -0.21
CA VAL A 23 8.87 -5.80 -1.06
C VAL A 23 9.56 -4.52 -1.54
N GLY A 24 10.30 -3.84 -0.66
CA GLY A 24 11.02 -2.61 -0.99
C GLY A 24 12.02 -2.76 -2.13
N LYS A 25 12.66 -3.93 -2.28
CA LYS A 25 13.55 -4.24 -3.41
C LYS A 25 12.88 -4.18 -4.79
N ASP A 26 11.56 -4.36 -4.86
CA ASP A 26 10.80 -4.35 -6.12
C ASP A 26 9.99 -3.06 -6.29
N VAL A 27 10.07 -2.15 -5.32
CA VAL A 27 9.59 -0.78 -5.49
C VAL A 27 10.76 0.06 -5.99
N PRO A 28 10.63 0.77 -7.12
CA PRO A 28 11.70 1.66 -7.58
C PRO A 28 12.10 2.63 -6.48
N GLU A 29 13.37 2.62 -6.09
CA GLU A 29 13.89 3.42 -4.96
C GLU A 29 13.53 4.89 -5.10
N SER A 30 13.65 5.40 -6.32
CA SER A 30 13.34 6.78 -6.65
C SER A 30 11.86 7.15 -6.41
N LEU A 31 10.94 6.20 -6.26
CA LEU A 31 9.53 6.44 -5.93
C LEU A 31 9.28 6.36 -4.41
N ILE A 32 10.16 5.76 -3.63
CA ILE A 32 9.98 5.57 -2.18
C ILE A 32 10.10 6.92 -1.47
N GLN A 33 9.03 7.32 -0.78
CA GLN A 33 9.00 8.53 0.05
C GLN A 33 9.32 8.20 1.50
N ASP A 34 8.84 7.07 2.01
CA ASP A 34 9.14 6.63 3.36
C ASP A 34 9.30 5.11 3.39
N PHE A 35 10.29 4.66 4.15
CA PHE A 35 10.58 3.25 4.37
C PHE A 35 10.82 3.05 5.86
N ASN A 36 9.79 2.60 6.58
CA ASN A 36 9.80 2.50 8.02
C ASN A 36 9.67 1.05 8.47
N GLU A 37 10.79 0.44 8.82
CA GLU A 37 10.82 -0.95 9.32
C GLU A 37 10.07 -1.13 10.64
N GLY A 38 10.18 -0.16 11.56
CA GLY A 38 9.52 -0.21 12.86
C GLY A 38 8.00 -0.30 12.73
N MET A 39 7.43 0.47 11.80
CA MET A 39 5.99 0.47 11.51
C MET A 39 5.58 -0.56 10.46
N GLY A 40 6.53 -1.14 9.72
CA GLY A 40 6.25 -2.01 8.59
C GLY A 40 5.56 -1.27 7.44
N VAL A 41 6.01 -0.05 7.12
CA VAL A 41 5.38 0.84 6.13
C VAL A 41 6.32 1.17 4.99
N ILE A 42 5.81 1.12 3.76
CA ILE A 42 6.39 1.79 2.59
C ILE A 42 5.37 2.80 2.10
N SER A 43 5.79 4.04 1.86
CA SER A 43 5.03 4.99 1.07
C SER A 43 5.78 5.30 -0.23
N ALA A 44 5.05 5.33 -1.34
CA ALA A 44 5.62 5.53 -2.67
C ALA A 44 4.80 6.57 -3.45
N SER A 45 5.50 7.37 -4.26
CA SER A 45 4.94 8.54 -4.92
C SER A 45 5.74 8.94 -6.15
N TYR A 46 5.03 9.38 -7.19
CA TYR A 46 5.64 10.14 -8.29
C TYR A 46 5.88 11.63 -7.95
N MET A 47 5.31 12.12 -6.85
CA MET A 47 5.58 13.43 -6.27
C MET A 47 6.85 13.39 -5.41
N PHE A 48 7.63 14.47 -5.42
CA PHE A 48 8.78 14.65 -4.52
C PHE A 48 8.31 15.05 -3.11
N LYS A 49 9.09 14.71 -2.07
CA LYS A 49 8.71 14.88 -0.66
C LYS A 49 8.32 16.31 -0.30
N GLU A 50 8.98 17.28 -0.92
CA GLU A 50 8.86 18.72 -0.63
C GLU A 50 7.76 19.38 -1.47
N LYS A 51 7.06 18.63 -2.33
CA LYS A 51 6.04 19.15 -3.22
C LYS A 51 4.67 18.55 -2.91
N SER A 52 3.63 19.30 -3.24
CA SER A 52 2.24 18.85 -3.14
C SER A 52 1.60 18.77 -4.52
N CYS A 53 0.60 17.90 -4.65
CA CYS A 53 -0.19 17.84 -5.88
C CYS A 53 -0.94 19.15 -6.09
N LYS A 54 -1.06 19.55 -7.36
CA LYS A 54 -2.11 20.49 -7.75
C LYS A 54 -3.47 19.87 -7.45
N VAL A 55 -4.41 20.67 -6.95
CA VAL A 55 -5.80 20.27 -6.76
C VAL A 55 -6.68 21.16 -7.66
N PRO A 56 -7.47 20.60 -8.59
CA PRO A 56 -7.56 19.17 -8.94
C PRO A 56 -6.32 18.67 -9.71
N CYS A 57 -6.05 17.38 -9.62
CA CYS A 57 -5.11 16.64 -10.47
C CYS A 57 -5.89 15.56 -11.23
N ASP A 58 -5.74 15.56 -12.54
CA ASP A 58 -6.32 14.62 -13.49
C ASP A 58 -5.59 13.26 -13.52
N GLN A 59 -4.44 13.16 -12.83
CA GLN A 59 -3.64 11.93 -12.68
C GLN A 59 -3.29 11.26 -14.02
N PRO A 60 -2.65 11.96 -14.98
CA PRO A 60 -2.42 11.43 -16.32
C PRO A 60 -1.56 10.16 -16.26
N SER A 61 -1.79 9.22 -17.18
CA SER A 61 -1.22 7.87 -17.09
C SER A 61 0.30 7.81 -17.29
N ASN A 62 0.87 8.77 -18.01
CA ASN A 62 2.23 8.74 -18.54
C ASN A 62 3.22 9.67 -17.81
N PHE A 63 2.77 10.69 -17.09
CA PHE A 63 3.66 11.57 -16.32
C PHE A 63 2.98 12.18 -15.07
N CYS A 64 3.76 12.86 -14.23
CA CYS A 64 3.26 13.72 -13.17
C CYS A 64 3.31 15.19 -13.62
N PRO A 65 2.18 15.92 -13.65
CA PRO A 65 2.16 17.30 -14.15
C PRO A 65 2.89 18.30 -13.26
N THR A 66 3.14 17.97 -11.99
CA THR A 66 3.86 18.86 -11.05
C THR A 66 5.37 18.63 -11.07
N THR A 67 5.82 17.39 -11.28
CA THR A 67 7.25 17.04 -11.24
C THR A 67 7.84 16.81 -12.63
N GLY A 68 7.02 16.68 -13.67
CA GLY A 68 7.44 16.27 -15.02
C GLY A 68 7.86 14.80 -15.11
N ARG A 69 7.77 14.05 -14.00
CA ARG A 69 8.32 12.70 -13.91
C ARG A 69 7.55 11.71 -14.77
N PRO A 70 8.20 10.89 -15.60
CA PRO A 70 7.53 9.84 -16.35
C PRO A 70 6.99 8.76 -15.41
N LYS A 71 5.82 8.21 -15.74
CA LYS A 71 5.19 7.12 -15.01
C LYS A 71 5.46 5.80 -15.74
N MET A 72 6.08 4.87 -15.05
CA MET A 72 6.26 3.49 -15.55
C MET A 72 4.96 2.67 -15.45
N GLY A 73 3.97 3.18 -14.72
CA GLY A 73 2.65 2.58 -14.57
C GLY A 73 1.88 3.15 -13.38
N PRO A 74 0.61 2.79 -13.19
CA PRO A 74 -0.16 3.16 -12.01
C PRO A 74 0.48 2.63 -10.73
N MET A 75 0.60 3.47 -9.69
CA MET A 75 1.22 3.09 -8.42
C MET A 75 0.58 1.84 -7.79
N HIS A 76 -0.74 1.66 -7.91
CA HIS A 76 -1.40 0.47 -7.42
C HIS A 76 -0.94 -0.83 -8.11
N GLN A 77 -0.57 -0.79 -9.39
CA GLN A 77 -0.02 -1.96 -10.08
C GLN A 77 1.42 -2.23 -9.63
N ILE A 78 2.24 -1.19 -9.49
CA ILE A 78 3.62 -1.28 -9.00
C ILE A 78 3.63 -1.94 -7.62
N LEU A 79 2.81 -1.46 -6.68
CA LEU A 79 2.75 -2.02 -5.34
C LEU A 79 2.14 -3.44 -5.32
N THR A 80 1.15 -3.72 -6.17
CA THR A 80 0.60 -5.09 -6.28
C THR A 80 1.69 -6.06 -6.73
N PHE A 81 2.42 -5.71 -7.80
CA PHE A 81 3.52 -6.51 -8.30
C PHE A 81 4.61 -6.68 -7.23
N ALA A 82 5.01 -5.59 -6.56
CA ALA A 82 6.03 -5.63 -5.53
C ALA A 82 5.70 -6.54 -4.35
N THR A 83 4.41 -6.82 -4.09
CA THR A 83 3.94 -7.74 -3.03
C THR A 83 3.79 -9.20 -3.46
N HIS A 84 3.85 -9.48 -4.77
CA HIS A 84 3.59 -10.81 -5.32
C HIS A 84 4.54 -11.85 -4.71
N ASN A 85 3.99 -12.94 -4.18
CA ASN A 85 4.72 -14.04 -3.52
C ASN A 85 5.65 -13.64 -2.35
N LYS A 86 5.44 -12.49 -1.70
CA LYS A 86 6.27 -12.01 -0.56
C LYS A 86 5.56 -11.96 0.78
N SER A 87 4.25 -12.23 0.78
CA SER A 87 3.41 -12.35 1.97
C SER A 87 2.38 -13.44 1.75
N THR A 88 1.91 -14.07 2.82
CA THR A 88 0.90 -15.14 2.77
C THR A 88 -0.40 -14.66 2.11
N ALA A 89 -0.80 -13.42 2.39
CA ALA A 89 -1.88 -12.76 1.66
C ALA A 89 -1.51 -11.31 1.36
N SER A 90 -1.91 -10.80 0.19
CA SER A 90 -1.65 -9.42 -0.21
C SER A 90 -2.89 -8.75 -0.81
N LYS A 91 -3.06 -7.44 -0.54
CA LYS A 91 -4.09 -6.62 -1.17
C LYS A 91 -3.70 -5.15 -1.24
N VAL A 92 -3.60 -4.63 -2.46
CA VAL A 92 -3.58 -3.18 -2.69
C VAL A 92 -4.98 -2.74 -3.11
N LEU A 93 -5.63 -1.95 -2.27
CA LEU A 93 -6.94 -1.36 -2.54
C LEU A 93 -6.76 -0.16 -3.45
N ILE A 94 -7.38 -0.21 -4.62
CA ILE A 94 -7.29 0.89 -5.59
C ILE A 94 -8.08 2.09 -5.04
N SER A 95 -7.34 3.15 -4.72
CA SER A 95 -7.89 4.42 -4.31
C SER A 95 -8.32 5.23 -5.53
N ARG A 96 -9.55 5.73 -5.48
CA ARG A 96 -10.16 6.62 -6.47
C ARG A 96 -10.50 7.94 -5.79
N MET A 97 -10.49 9.02 -6.56
CA MET A 97 -10.92 10.32 -6.04
C MET A 97 -12.43 10.34 -5.85
N LEU A 98 -12.88 10.82 -4.70
CA LEU A 98 -14.25 11.22 -4.40
C LEU A 98 -14.25 12.75 -4.31
N GLY A 99 -14.71 13.41 -5.36
CA GLY A 99 -14.53 14.86 -5.50
C GLY A 99 -13.08 15.23 -5.80
N LYS A 100 -12.61 16.37 -5.28
CA LYS A 100 -11.28 16.94 -5.60
C LYS A 100 -10.19 16.60 -4.59
N GLU A 101 -10.55 16.21 -3.37
CA GLU A 101 -9.61 16.14 -2.24
C GLU A 101 -9.60 14.80 -1.51
N ALA A 102 -10.70 14.05 -1.54
CA ALA A 102 -10.81 12.81 -0.78
C ALA A 102 -10.49 11.59 -1.66
N GLY A 103 -9.64 10.70 -1.15
CA GLY A 103 -9.47 9.36 -1.70
C GLY A 103 -10.46 8.37 -1.08
N CYS A 104 -11.08 7.51 -1.88
CA CYS A 104 -11.94 6.43 -1.43
C CYS A 104 -11.53 5.10 -2.09
N PHE A 105 -11.96 3.98 -1.53
CA PHE A 105 -11.84 2.66 -2.15
C PHE A 105 -13.13 1.88 -1.91
N ARG A 106 -13.34 0.80 -2.67
CA ARG A 106 -14.53 -0.03 -2.51
C ARG A 106 -14.44 -0.85 -1.23
N GLY A 107 -15.35 -0.60 -0.28
CA GLY A 107 -15.46 -1.33 0.99
C GLY A 107 -15.44 -2.87 0.85
N PRO A 108 -16.18 -3.48 -0.11
CA PRO A 108 -16.16 -4.93 -0.32
C PRO A 108 -14.77 -5.52 -0.56
N GLY A 109 -13.85 -4.75 -1.16
CA GLY A 109 -12.48 -5.21 -1.40
C GLY A 109 -11.67 -5.38 -0.11
N LEU A 110 -11.94 -4.54 0.89
CA LEU A 110 -11.33 -4.65 2.22
C LEU A 110 -11.99 -5.77 3.03
N THR A 111 -13.33 -5.80 3.08
CA THR A 111 -14.05 -6.78 3.89
C THR A 111 -13.80 -8.21 3.43
N SER A 112 -13.77 -8.47 2.12
CA SER A 112 -13.39 -9.79 1.58
C SER A 112 -11.98 -10.18 2.01
N PHE A 113 -11.01 -9.28 1.84
CA PHE A 113 -9.62 -9.57 2.21
C PHE A 113 -9.48 -9.88 3.71
N LEU A 114 -10.14 -9.11 4.58
CA LEU A 114 -10.11 -9.34 6.01
C LEU A 114 -10.76 -10.68 6.38
N SER A 115 -11.90 -11.01 5.79
CA SER A 115 -12.56 -12.31 5.97
C SER A 115 -11.68 -13.47 5.52
N ASP A 116 -10.93 -13.31 4.43
CA ASP A 116 -10.01 -14.33 3.93
C ASP A 116 -8.81 -14.49 4.86
N ALA A 117 -8.25 -13.38 5.34
CA ALA A 117 -7.12 -13.37 6.27
C ALA A 117 -7.44 -14.08 7.60
N LYS A 118 -8.67 -13.92 8.13
CA LYS A 118 -9.10 -14.64 9.35
C LYS A 118 -9.08 -16.15 9.21
N ARG A 119 -9.23 -16.69 8.00
CA ARG A 119 -9.26 -18.14 7.73
C ARG A 119 -7.87 -18.74 7.59
N ILE A 120 -6.81 -17.92 7.56
CA ILE A 120 -5.43 -18.38 7.44
C ILE A 120 -4.94 -18.84 8.82
N LYS A 121 -4.41 -20.06 8.89
CA LYS A 121 -3.81 -20.60 10.11
C LYS A 121 -2.58 -19.77 10.50
N THR A 122 -2.51 -19.35 11.75
CA THR A 122 -1.34 -18.66 12.31
C THR A 122 -0.15 -19.62 12.48
N PRO A 123 1.11 -19.13 12.35
CA PRO A 123 1.50 -17.76 11.99
C PRO A 123 1.45 -17.49 10.48
N TYR A 124 1.10 -16.26 10.08
CA TYR A 124 1.13 -15.83 8.68
C TYR A 124 1.57 -14.37 8.52
N SER A 125 1.73 -13.94 7.27
CA SER A 125 2.10 -12.56 6.94
C SER A 125 1.11 -11.94 5.96
N ILE A 126 0.86 -10.64 6.11
CA ILE A 126 0.02 -9.89 5.18
C ILE A 126 0.72 -8.63 4.66
N ALA A 127 0.45 -8.30 3.41
CA ALA A 127 0.72 -7.00 2.84
C ALA A 127 -0.60 -6.32 2.46
N ILE A 128 -0.91 -5.16 3.04
CA ILE A 128 -2.15 -4.44 2.73
C ILE A 128 -1.87 -2.96 2.55
N GLY A 129 -2.43 -2.37 1.50
CA GLY A 129 -2.19 -0.98 1.18
C GLY A 129 -3.35 -0.34 0.44
N THR A 130 -3.24 0.96 0.25
CA THR A 130 -4.11 1.74 -0.63
C THR A 130 -3.24 2.49 -1.63
N ALA A 131 -3.66 2.55 -2.89
CA ALA A 131 -2.91 3.27 -3.91
C ALA A 131 -3.79 3.74 -5.06
N CYS A 132 -3.52 4.95 -5.56
CA CYS A 132 -4.09 5.46 -6.80
C CYS A 132 -3.09 5.24 -7.96
N SER A 133 -3.24 5.98 -9.05
CA SER A 133 -2.25 5.97 -10.15
C SER A 133 -0.94 6.67 -9.79
N CYS A 134 -0.94 7.55 -8.78
CA CYS A 134 0.20 8.41 -8.45
C CYS A 134 0.92 8.06 -7.15
N HIS A 135 0.16 7.70 -6.10
CA HIS A 135 0.68 7.51 -4.74
C HIS A 135 0.13 6.23 -4.14
N GLY A 136 0.86 5.67 -3.19
CA GLY A 136 0.40 4.52 -2.45
C GLY A 136 1.12 4.38 -1.13
N ILE A 137 0.44 3.73 -0.19
CA ILE A 137 0.97 3.30 1.09
C ILE A 137 0.73 1.81 1.23
N LEU A 138 1.72 1.11 1.77
CA LEU A 138 1.68 -0.33 1.98
C LEU A 138 2.16 -0.66 3.38
N ASN A 139 1.36 -1.44 4.11
CA ASN A 139 1.72 -2.00 5.40
C ASN A 139 2.05 -3.50 5.26
N LEU A 140 3.07 -3.95 5.97
CA LEU A 140 3.44 -5.36 6.07
C LEU A 140 3.50 -5.81 7.51
N PHE A 141 2.71 -6.84 7.82
CA PHE A 141 2.55 -7.38 9.16
C PHE A 141 2.84 -8.88 9.24
N SER A 142 3.26 -9.31 10.41
CA SER A 142 3.25 -10.70 10.86
C SER A 142 2.13 -10.88 11.87
N ILE A 143 1.37 -11.96 11.72
CA ILE A 143 0.18 -12.25 12.50
C ILE A 143 0.36 -13.57 13.23
N ARG A 144 0.05 -13.57 14.53
CA ARG A 144 0.10 -14.73 15.42
C ARG A 144 -1.17 -14.77 16.27
N SER A 145 -1.50 -15.96 16.77
CA SER A 145 -2.49 -16.18 17.82
C SER A 145 -1.85 -15.99 19.19
#